data_AF-A0A498SU57-F1
#
_entry.id   AF-A0A498SU57-F1
#
_cell.length_a   1.000
_cell.length_b   1.000
_cell.length_c   1.000
_cell.angle_alpha   90.00
_cell.angle_beta   90.00
_cell.angle_gamma   90.00
#
_symmetry.space_group_name_H-M   'P 1'
#
loop_
_entity.id
_entity.type
_entity.pdbx_description
1 polymer ?
#
loop_
_entity_poly.entity_id
_entity_poly.type
_entity_poly.pdbx_seq_one_letter_code
_entity_poly.pdbx_strand_id
1 'polypeptide(L)'
;MIDRGSRFEQTNKDHSDSKETIDRFFKGTSPLWIQLIILLLRAWFFIYDCLNYIPYELFNSPTAKLKRSERIKARPIKGPDNPWINVDGPLTEDFPGVDTVDKLFTYVAKLYDDKPALGTRELLEVYEEKQTNG
;
A
#
# COMPACT_ATOMS: atom_id res chain seq x y z
N MET A 1 -35.76 -7.05 13.04
CA MET A 1 -34.50 -6.48 13.57
C MET A 1 -33.77 -7.62 14.27
N ILE A 2 -32.64 -8.08 13.74
CA ILE A 2 -31.84 -9.11 14.43
C ILE A 2 -31.10 -8.40 15.56
N ASP A 3 -31.33 -8.83 16.79
CA ASP A 3 -30.67 -8.31 17.97
C ASP A 3 -29.16 -8.57 17.87
N ARG A 4 -28.38 -7.50 17.74
CA ARG A 4 -26.92 -7.60 17.60
C ARG A 4 -26.27 -8.02 18.91
N GLY A 5 -26.86 -7.68 20.06
CA GLY A 5 -26.31 -7.98 21.38
C GLY A 5 -26.18 -9.48 21.64
N SER A 6 -27.28 -10.22 21.47
CA SER A 6 -27.30 -11.68 21.63
C SER A 6 -26.32 -12.43 20.72
N ARG A 7 -26.11 -11.94 19.48
CA ARG A 7 -25.12 -12.50 18.55
C ARG A 7 -23.69 -12.33 19.06
N PHE A 8 -23.33 -11.17 19.63
CA PHE A 8 -21.99 -10.93 20.16
C PHE A 8 -21.70 -11.79 21.40
N GLU A 9 -22.68 -12.00 22.27
CA GLU A 9 -22.53 -12.89 23.43
C GLU A 9 -22.35 -14.36 23.02
N GLN A 10 -23.14 -14.83 22.05
CA GLN A 10 -22.97 -16.19 21.50
C GLN A 10 -21.58 -16.37 20.89
N THR A 11 -21.10 -15.41 20.09
CA THR A 11 -19.76 -15.53 19.48
C THR A 11 -18.63 -15.55 20.50
N ASN A 12 -18.75 -14.80 21.61
CA ASN A 12 -17.76 -14.82 22.69
C ASN A 12 -17.77 -16.14 23.44
N LYS A 13 -18.96 -16.70 23.69
CA LYS A 13 -19.14 -17.97 24.39
C LYS A 13 -18.64 -19.16 23.56
N ASP A 14 -18.92 -19.15 22.26
CA ASP A 14 -18.40 -20.16 21.34
C ASP A 14 -16.86 -20.10 21.24
N HIS A 15 -16.28 -18.90 21.26
CA HIS A 15 -14.83 -18.72 21.30
C HIS A 15 -14.21 -19.21 22.62
N SER A 16 -14.86 -18.99 23.77
CA SER A 16 -14.35 -19.50 25.05
C SER A 16 -14.42 -21.01 25.12
N ASP A 17 -15.53 -21.63 24.70
CA ASP A 17 -15.71 -23.08 24.71
C ASP A 17 -14.75 -23.78 23.73
N SER A 18 -14.50 -23.18 22.56
CA SER A 18 -13.49 -23.68 21.62
C SER A 18 -12.08 -23.60 22.21
N LYS A 19 -11.73 -22.52 22.93
CA LYS A 19 -10.43 -22.41 23.61
C LYS A 19 -10.27 -23.45 24.71
N GLU A 20 -11.29 -23.66 25.54
CA GLU A 20 -11.25 -24.70 26.57
C GLU A 20 -11.11 -26.12 25.99
N THR A 21 -11.80 -26.39 24.87
CA THR A 21 -11.72 -27.69 24.19
C THR A 21 -10.32 -27.94 23.62
N ILE A 22 -9.73 -26.90 23.02
CA ILE A 22 -8.34 -26.94 22.52
C ILE A 22 -7.36 -27.16 23.68
N ASP A 23 -7.47 -26.39 24.76
CA ASP A 23 -6.58 -26.50 25.93
C ASP A 23 -6.70 -27.86 26.63
N ARG A 24 -7.89 -28.46 26.68
CA ARG A 24 -8.07 -29.85 27.16
C ARG A 24 -7.41 -30.87 26.24
N PHE A 25 -7.44 -30.65 24.93
CA PHE A 25 -6.81 -31.55 23.95
C PHE A 25 -5.28 -31.48 24.01
N PHE A 26 -4.72 -30.29 24.24
CA PHE A 26 -3.28 -30.07 24.40
C PHE A 26 -2.73 -30.36 25.81
N LYS A 27 -3.59 -30.64 26.81
CA LYS A 27 -3.21 -31.06 28.17
C LYS A 27 -2.60 -32.46 28.25
N GLY A 28 -2.56 -33.22 27.16
CA GLY A 28 -1.75 -34.43 27.06
C GLY A 28 -0.28 -34.02 26.98
N THR A 29 0.49 -34.35 28.01
CA THR A 29 1.93 -34.08 28.16
C THR A 29 2.68 -34.35 26.86
N SER A 30 2.89 -33.30 26.04
CA SER A 30 3.66 -33.42 24.81
C SER A 30 5.07 -33.84 25.23
N PRO A 31 5.58 -34.99 24.75
CA PRO A 31 6.88 -35.45 25.20
C PRO A 31 7.96 -34.39 24.90
N LEU A 32 8.98 -34.29 25.76
CA LEU A 32 9.97 -33.21 25.75
C LEU A 32 10.62 -32.98 24.38
N TRP A 33 10.75 -34.04 23.58
CA TRP A 33 11.29 -33.98 22.21
C TRP A 33 10.48 -33.09 21.25
N ILE A 34 9.15 -33.05 21.40
CA ILE A 34 8.22 -32.32 20.53
C ILE A 34 8.26 -30.85 20.92
N GLN A 35 8.36 -30.56 22.23
CA GLN A 35 8.57 -29.20 22.70
C GLN A 35 9.90 -28.64 22.19
N LEU A 36 10.96 -29.44 22.17
CA LEU A 36 12.26 -29.05 21.63
C LEU A 36 12.20 -28.78 20.12
N ILE A 37 11.51 -29.63 19.35
CA ILE A 37 11.27 -29.43 17.91
C ILE A 37 10.45 -28.16 17.65
N ILE A 38 9.36 -27.93 18.41
CA ILE A 38 8.53 -26.74 18.29
C ILE A 38 9.34 -25.47 18.61
N LEU A 39 10.21 -25.53 19.62
CA LEU A 39 11.07 -24.41 19.98
C LEU A 39 12.09 -24.11 18.88
N LEU A 40 12.68 -25.14 18.28
CA LEU A 40 13.61 -25.00 17.16
C LEU A 40 12.92 -24.41 15.92
N LEU A 41 11.71 -24.88 15.59
CA LEU A 41 10.91 -24.31 14.50
C LEU A 41 10.52 -22.85 14.77
N ARG A 42 10.12 -22.51 16.00
CA ARG A 42 9.83 -21.12 16.39
C ARG A 42 11.05 -20.21 16.24
N ALA A 43 12.21 -20.67 16.69
CA ALA A 43 13.47 -19.94 16.53
C ALA A 43 13.82 -19.75 15.05
N TRP A 44 13.61 -20.79 14.23
CA TRP A 44 13.81 -20.73 12.79
C TRP A 44 12.88 -19.71 12.13
N PHE A 45 11.57 -19.78 12.37
CA PHE A 45 10.61 -18.79 11.85
C PHE A 45 10.94 -17.37 12.29
N PHE A 46 11.36 -17.18 13.55
CA PHE A 46 11.79 -15.87 14.04
C PHE A 46 12.96 -15.29 13.24
N ILE A 47 13.95 -16.13 12.89
CA ILE A 47 15.07 -15.71 12.03
C ILE A 47 14.56 -15.29 10.66
N TYR A 48 13.66 -16.07 10.03
CA TYR A 48 13.07 -15.71 8.73
C TYR A 48 12.28 -14.41 8.80
N ASP A 49 11.49 -14.21 9.85
CA ASP A 49 10.74 -12.98 10.07
C ASP A 49 11.69 -11.79 10.19
N CYS A 50 12.76 -11.90 10.97
CA CYS A 50 13.78 -10.84 11.06
C CYS A 50 14.46 -10.57 9.70
N LEU A 51 14.87 -11.61 8.99
CA LEU A 51 15.54 -11.50 7.70
C LEU A 51 14.64 -10.94 6.60
N ASN A 52 13.33 -11.16 6.67
CA ASN A 52 12.38 -10.66 5.66
C ASN A 52 11.86 -9.27 6.03
N TYR A 53 11.57 -9.04 7.31
CA TYR A 53 11.04 -7.78 7.81
C TYR A 53 12.07 -6.65 7.77
N ILE A 54 13.32 -6.88 8.19
CA ILE A 54 14.34 -5.82 8.26
C ILE A 54 14.63 -5.21 6.87
N PRO A 55 14.88 -5.99 5.80
CA PRO A 55 15.05 -5.44 4.46
C PRO A 55 13.79 -4.74 3.94
N TYR A 56 12.61 -5.33 4.18
CA TYR A 56 11.35 -4.71 3.76
C TYR A 56 11.13 -3.33 4.41
N GLU A 57 11.40 -3.21 5.71
CA GLU A 57 11.27 -1.94 6.43
C GLU A 57 12.34 -0.93 5.98
N LEU A 58 13.59 -1.36 5.79
CA LEU A 58 14.69 -0.48 5.39
C LEU A 58 14.49 0.11 3.99
N PHE A 59 14.09 -0.72 3.02
CA PHE A 59 13.94 -0.29 1.63
C PHE A 59 12.54 0.21 1.28
N ASN A 60 11.51 -0.18 2.03
CA ASN A 60 10.10 0.02 1.66
C ASN A 60 9.18 0.37 2.84
N SER A 61 9.69 0.96 3.92
CA SER A 61 8.91 1.33 5.12
C SER A 61 7.52 1.88 4.79
N PRO A 62 6.44 1.11 5.10
CA PRO A 62 5.07 1.56 4.93
C PRO A 62 4.80 2.83 5.73
N THR A 63 5.44 2.96 6.88
CA THR A 63 5.37 4.14 7.76
C THR A 63 5.85 5.41 7.06
N ALA A 64 6.96 5.36 6.33
CA ALA A 64 7.44 6.50 5.55
C ALA A 64 6.52 6.82 4.37
N LYS A 65 5.95 5.80 3.71
CA LYS A 65 4.97 5.98 2.63
C LYS A 65 3.70 6.66 3.13
N LEU A 66 3.16 6.20 4.26
CA LEU A 66 1.97 6.80 4.90
C LEU A 66 2.23 8.24 5.33
N LYS A 67 3.37 8.49 5.99
CA LYS A 67 3.77 9.85 6.38
C LYS A 67 3.90 10.78 5.17
N ARG A 68 4.39 10.28 4.03
CA ARG A 68 4.46 11.05 2.78
C ARG A 68 3.09 11.27 2.13
N SER A 69 2.13 10.36 2.30
CA SER A 69 0.76 10.55 1.77
C SER A 69 -0.09 11.49 2.61
N GLU A 70 0.09 11.47 3.94
CA GLU A 70 -0.67 12.31 4.89
C GLU A 70 -0.22 13.77 4.89
N ARG A 71 0.92 14.10 4.28
CA ARG A 71 1.43 15.47 4.24
C ARG A 71 0.46 16.37 3.45
N ILE A 72 0.18 17.55 4.01
CA ILE A 72 -0.56 18.61 3.32
C ILE A 72 0.31 19.10 2.17
N LYS A 73 -0.13 18.93 0.92
CA LYS A 73 0.65 19.31 -0.27
C LYS A 73 0.43 20.75 -0.70
N ALA A 74 -0.74 21.31 -0.36
CA ALA A 74 -1.11 22.67 -0.73
C ALA A 74 -1.93 23.32 0.38
N ARG A 75 -1.81 24.64 0.52
CA ARG A 75 -2.66 25.45 1.40
C ARG A 75 -3.18 26.69 0.65
N PRO A 76 -4.38 27.19 0.98
CA PRO A 76 -4.84 28.46 0.46
C PRO A 76 -4.04 29.63 1.03
N ILE A 77 -3.88 30.70 0.23
CA ILE A 77 -3.12 31.90 0.64
C ILE A 77 -3.81 32.65 1.80
N LYS A 78 -5.15 32.74 1.78
CA LYS A 78 -5.94 33.45 2.82
C LYS A 78 -7.19 32.67 3.27
N GLY A 79 -7.87 31.97 2.36
CA GLY A 79 -9.09 31.20 2.65
C GLY A 79 -9.45 30.24 1.51
N PRO A 80 -10.48 29.39 1.68
CA PRO A 80 -10.77 28.26 0.77
C PRO A 80 -10.97 28.66 -0.70
N ASP A 81 -11.51 29.85 -0.93
CA ASP A 81 -11.82 30.40 -2.26
C ASP A 81 -10.60 31.06 -2.94
N ASN A 82 -9.43 31.07 -2.28
CA ASN A 82 -8.20 31.62 -2.84
C ASN A 82 -7.39 30.53 -3.53
N PRO A 83 -6.46 30.89 -4.43
CA PRO A 83 -5.54 29.95 -5.03
C PRO A 83 -4.79 29.12 -3.98
N TRP A 84 -4.72 27.82 -4.23
CA TRP A 84 -3.98 26.88 -3.40
C TRP A 84 -2.55 26.82 -3.89
N ILE A 85 -1.60 27.09 -3.01
CA ILE A 85 -0.17 27.09 -3.30
C ILE A 85 0.52 25.93 -2.59
N ASN A 86 1.62 25.45 -3.15
CA ASN A 86 2.44 24.42 -2.51
C ASN A 86 2.95 24.93 -1.15
N VAL A 87 2.86 24.09 -0.12
CA VAL A 87 3.30 24.44 1.25
C VAL A 87 4.82 24.60 1.36
N ASP A 88 5.58 23.91 0.52
CA ASP A 88 7.04 23.92 0.47
C ASP A 88 7.58 25.17 -0.25
N GLY A 89 6.69 26.05 -0.74
CA GLY A 89 7.02 27.28 -1.45
C GLY A 89 6.76 27.20 -2.95
N PRO A 90 6.98 28.31 -3.69
CA PRO A 90 6.90 28.31 -5.14
C PRO A 90 7.92 27.31 -5.69
N LEU A 91 7.48 26.35 -6.51
CA LEU A 91 8.41 25.52 -7.25
C LEU A 91 9.19 26.44 -8.19
N THR A 92 10.51 26.43 -8.05
CA THR A 92 11.41 27.11 -8.98
C THR A 92 11.47 26.32 -10.29
N GLU A 93 11.79 27.02 -11.36
CA GLU A 93 12.05 26.39 -12.65
C GLU A 93 13.18 25.36 -12.55
N ASP A 94 12.98 24.17 -13.11
CA ASP A 94 14.03 23.15 -13.21
C ASP A 94 15.12 23.57 -14.21
N PHE A 95 14.74 24.37 -15.21
CA PHE A 95 15.60 24.89 -16.25
C PHE A 95 15.48 26.43 -16.33
N PRO A 96 16.60 27.18 -16.39
CA PRO A 96 16.56 28.63 -16.43
C PRO A 96 15.74 29.18 -17.61
N GLY A 97 14.76 30.04 -17.35
CA GLY A 97 13.88 30.66 -18.33
C GLY A 97 12.70 29.78 -18.80
N VAL A 98 12.50 28.61 -18.17
CA VAL A 98 11.48 27.61 -18.50
C VAL A 98 10.44 27.56 -17.36
N ASP A 99 9.73 28.68 -17.22
CA ASP A 99 8.82 28.99 -16.10
C ASP A 99 7.37 28.50 -16.30
N THR A 100 7.05 27.88 -17.43
CA THR A 100 5.70 27.40 -17.76
C THR A 100 5.73 25.95 -18.22
N VAL A 101 4.62 25.25 -18.01
CA VAL A 101 4.45 23.86 -18.43
C VAL A 101 4.70 23.69 -19.94
N ASP A 102 4.26 24.66 -20.75
CA ASP A 102 4.45 24.66 -22.20
C ASP A 102 5.94 24.81 -22.60
N LYS A 103 6.64 25.77 -21.99
CA LYS A 103 8.09 25.92 -22.19
C LYS A 103 8.83 24.66 -21.74
N LEU A 104 8.44 24.06 -20.62
CA LEU A 104 9.05 22.83 -20.10
C LEU A 104 8.84 21.67 -21.06
N PHE A 105 7.62 21.48 -21.54
CA PHE A 105 7.31 20.45 -22.51
C PHE A 105 8.12 20.63 -23.79
N THR A 106 8.14 21.85 -24.34
CA THR A 106 8.89 22.18 -25.56
C THR A 106 10.40 21.97 -25.37
N TYR A 107 10.93 22.37 -24.21
CA TYR A 107 12.34 22.21 -23.88
C TYR A 107 12.73 20.73 -23.79
N VAL A 108 11.96 19.93 -23.05
CA VAL A 108 12.20 18.50 -22.88
C VAL A 108 12.04 17.74 -24.20
N ALA A 109 11.04 18.09 -25.01
CA ALA A 109 10.84 17.51 -26.33
C ALA A 109 12.04 17.77 -27.25
N LYS A 110 12.60 18.98 -27.24
CA LYS A 110 13.84 19.30 -27.99
C LYS A 110 15.06 18.59 -27.43
N LEU A 111 15.17 18.47 -26.11
CA LEU A 111 16.33 17.86 -25.44
C LEU A 111 16.43 16.35 -25.73
N TYR A 112 15.30 15.67 -25.92
CA TYR A 112 15.21 14.24 -26.17
C TYR A 112 14.54 13.92 -27.51
N ASP A 113 14.69 14.80 -28.50
CA ASP A 113 14.10 14.65 -29.84
C ASP A 113 14.56 13.36 -30.55
N ASP A 114 15.75 12.86 -30.18
CA ASP A 114 16.36 11.63 -30.67
C ASP A 114 15.83 10.36 -29.98
N LYS A 115 14.96 10.47 -28.96
CA LYS A 115 14.48 9.32 -28.17
C LYS A 115 12.99 9.07 -28.41
N PRO A 116 12.57 7.78 -28.44
CA PRO A 116 11.15 7.44 -28.46
C PRO A 116 10.51 7.86 -27.12
N ALA A 117 9.81 9.00 -27.13
CA ALA A 117 9.16 9.55 -25.93
C ALA A 117 7.78 8.94 -25.66
N LEU A 118 7.14 8.37 -26.68
CA LEU A 118 5.83 7.73 -26.60
C LEU A 118 5.89 6.34 -27.20
N GLY A 119 5.39 5.35 -26.47
CA GLY A 119 5.14 4.02 -26.99
C GLY A 119 3.80 3.99 -27.72
N THR A 120 3.73 3.29 -28.85
CA THR A 120 2.47 2.89 -29.47
C THR A 120 2.15 1.46 -29.07
N ARG A 121 0.88 1.18 -28.76
CA ARG A 121 0.42 -0.20 -28.57
C ARG A 121 0.15 -0.80 -29.95
N GLU A 122 0.65 -2.00 -30.20
CA GLU A 122 0.29 -2.75 -31.41
C GLU A 122 -1.18 -3.13 -31.36
N LEU A 123 -1.92 -2.77 -32.41
CA LEU A 123 -3.31 -3.16 -32.58
C LEU A 123 -3.34 -4.51 -33.31
N LEU A 124 -3.62 -5.57 -32.56
CA LEU A 124 -3.64 -6.93 -33.09
C LEU A 124 -4.90 -7.21 -33.92
N GLU A 125 -6.07 -6.75 -33.44
CA GLU A 125 -7.34 -6.99 -34.10
C GLU A 125 -8.40 -5.99 -33.65
N VAL A 126 -9.24 -5.53 -34.57
CA VAL A 126 -10.43 -4.72 -34.29
C VAL A 126 -11.66 -5.59 -34.49
N TYR A 127 -12.46 -5.76 -33.44
CA TYR A 127 -13.75 -6.42 -33.52
C TYR A 127 -14.85 -5.36 -33.47
N GLU A 128 -15.66 -5.27 -34.52
CA GLU A 128 -16.87 -4.44 -34.53
C GLU A 128 -18.06 -5.30 -34.11
N GLU A 129 -18.48 -5.19 -32.85
CA GLU A 129 -19.72 -5.80 -32.40
C GLU A 129 -20.91 -4.89 -32.71
N LYS A 130 -21.91 -5.44 -33.39
CA LYS A 130 -23.16 -4.73 -33.65
C LYS A 130 -23.98 -4.68 -32.35
N GLN A 131 -23.90 -3.54 -31.66
CA GLN A 131 -24.74 -3.26 -30.49
C GLN A 131 -26.22 -3.31 -30.90
N THR A 132 -27.04 -4.00 -30.10
CA THR A 132 -28.48 -4.19 -30.37
C THR A 132 -29.28 -2.89 -30.45
N ASN A 133 -28.72 -1.77 -29.99
CA ASN A 133 -29.41 -0.49 -29.95
C ASN A 133 -28.98 0.52 -31.02
N GLY A 134 -28.05 0.16 -31.92
CA GLY A 134 -27.55 1.08 -32.96
C GLY A 134 -26.64 2.15 -32.38
#